data_AF-A0A2N5E398-F1
#
_entry.id   AF-A0A2N5E398-F1
#
_cell.length_a   1.000
_cell.length_b   1.000
_cell.length_c   1.000
_cell.angle_alpha   90.00
_cell.angle_beta   90.00
_cell.angle_gamma   90.00
#
_symmetry.space_group_name_H-M   'P 1'
#
loop_
_entity.id
_entity.type
_entity.pdbx_description
1 polymer ?
#
loop_
_entity_poly.entity_id
_entity_poly.type
_entity_poly.pdbx_seq_one_letter_code
_entity_poly.pdbx_strand_id
1 'polypeptide(L)'
;MSYYVSAVSDRARNNWPKIFEQLGIPIPPNHRHGPCPCCGGKDRFRMDDLEGRGTWFCNQCGAGDGLDPVSRFFGCALVAAAGMVQDMDPVPLVPPAREKSQVLNMESRIKTLLRHCESGEAPYLTTRGWRRAQWLLTERSSRTICGVHFGAGTLVLPIRNTGAQFIHPGGKKYLLPGSHLKDCFCPVHQASRNGRPEPWAPDNKPPEGIIITEGYATALAVSCLHHFPVVAALSAHNLKNVAIAFRAQWPECHLILAGDNDCSQEKNTGSLNATAAAEVVKGCVVLPADTTLSDWDEFYRHYGESISRIVFNQQLPANLRS
;
A
#
# COMPACT_ATOMS: atom_id res chain seq x y z
N MET A 1 -34.49 11.28 -28.04
CA MET A 1 -33.30 11.87 -27.39
C MET A 1 -33.19 13.31 -27.86
N SER A 2 -32.97 14.29 -26.96
CA SER A 2 -32.85 15.70 -27.40
C SER A 2 -31.54 15.90 -28.16
N TYR A 3 -31.57 16.73 -29.21
CA TYR A 3 -30.40 17.08 -30.04
C TYR A 3 -29.17 17.50 -29.20
N TYR A 4 -29.43 18.15 -28.07
CA TYR A 4 -28.41 18.56 -27.09
C TYR A 4 -27.66 17.37 -26.46
N VAL A 5 -28.39 16.34 -25.98
CA VAL A 5 -27.77 15.17 -25.33
C VAL A 5 -26.91 14.39 -26.32
N SER A 6 -27.39 14.20 -27.55
CA SER A 6 -26.61 13.57 -28.62
C SER A 6 -25.36 14.38 -28.98
N ALA A 7 -25.46 15.71 -29.07
CA ALA A 7 -24.31 16.56 -29.36
C ALA A 7 -23.24 16.53 -28.25
N VAL A 8 -23.64 16.45 -26.98
CA VAL A 8 -22.69 16.30 -25.87
C VAL A 8 -22.02 14.92 -25.91
N SER A 9 -22.80 13.85 -26.08
CA SER A 9 -22.26 12.49 -26.15
C SER A 9 -21.28 12.32 -27.32
N ASP A 10 -21.59 12.93 -28.47
CA ASP A 10 -20.74 12.89 -29.66
C ASP A 10 -19.43 13.66 -29.49
N ARG A 11 -19.45 14.82 -28.81
CA ARG A 11 -18.22 15.57 -28.48
C ARG A 11 -17.35 14.85 -27.45
N ALA A 12 -17.95 14.06 -26.58
CA ALA A 12 -17.26 13.30 -25.54
C ALA A 12 -16.61 12.01 -26.05
N ARG A 13 -16.81 11.64 -27.33
CA ARG A 13 -16.23 10.42 -27.90
C ARG A 13 -14.71 10.36 -27.71
N ASN A 14 -14.23 9.17 -27.35
CA ASN A 14 -12.83 8.84 -27.01
C ASN A 14 -12.29 9.54 -25.75
N ASN A 15 -13.13 10.25 -24.99
CA ASN A 15 -12.70 10.99 -23.78
C ASN A 15 -13.40 10.49 -22.50
N TRP A 16 -14.27 9.48 -22.60
CA TRP A 16 -15.07 8.97 -21.48
C TRP A 16 -14.27 8.51 -20.25
N PRO A 17 -13.13 7.80 -20.38
CA PRO A 17 -12.33 7.44 -19.20
C PRO A 17 -11.88 8.65 -18.39
N LYS A 18 -11.50 9.75 -19.07
CA LYS A 18 -11.07 10.99 -18.43
C LYS A 18 -12.24 11.76 -17.83
N ILE A 19 -13.38 11.78 -18.52
CA ILE A 19 -14.62 12.38 -18.01
C ILE A 19 -15.06 11.68 -16.71
N PHE A 20 -15.01 10.34 -16.68
CA PHE A 20 -15.32 9.58 -15.47
C PHE A 20 -14.33 9.85 -14.33
N GLU A 21 -13.03 9.95 -14.63
CA GLU A 21 -12.02 10.32 -13.64
C GLU A 21 -12.28 11.71 -13.05
N GLN A 22 -12.58 12.70 -13.88
CA GLN A 22 -12.88 14.07 -13.43
C GLN A 22 -14.17 14.17 -12.61
N LEU A 23 -15.17 13.35 -12.95
CA LEU A 23 -16.42 13.24 -12.20
C LEU A 23 -16.30 12.34 -10.95
N GLY A 24 -15.16 11.70 -10.72
CA GLY A 24 -14.96 10.79 -9.59
C GLY A 24 -15.77 9.48 -9.69
N ILE A 25 -16.19 9.09 -10.90
CA ILE A 25 -16.91 7.86 -11.16
C ILE A 25 -15.90 6.71 -11.25
N PRO A 26 -15.94 5.72 -10.34
CA PRO A 26 -14.95 4.65 -10.31
C PRO A 26 -15.20 3.64 -11.44
N ILE A 27 -14.34 3.66 -12.46
CA ILE A 27 -14.38 2.73 -13.59
C ILE A 27 -13.15 1.81 -13.54
N PRO A 28 -13.31 0.50 -13.77
CA PRO A 28 -12.17 -0.42 -13.84
C PRO A 28 -11.19 -0.03 -14.96
N PRO A 29 -9.88 0.07 -14.68
CA PRO A 29 -8.89 0.47 -15.69
C PRO A 29 -8.64 -0.65 -16.72
N ASN A 30 -8.23 -0.26 -17.93
CA ASN A 30 -7.74 -1.16 -18.98
C ASN A 30 -8.74 -2.24 -19.42
N HIS A 31 -10.02 -1.87 -19.62
CA HIS A 31 -11.09 -2.79 -20.06
C HIS A 31 -11.30 -4.02 -19.16
N ARG A 32 -10.90 -3.94 -17.89
CA ARG A 32 -11.05 -5.04 -16.92
C ARG A 32 -12.45 -5.08 -16.34
N HIS A 33 -12.80 -6.24 -15.78
CA HIS A 33 -14.01 -6.42 -14.99
C HIS A 33 -13.82 -5.81 -13.59
N GLY A 34 -14.87 -5.22 -13.03
CA GLY A 34 -14.84 -4.65 -11.69
C GLY A 34 -16.22 -4.30 -11.12
N PRO A 35 -16.26 -3.59 -9.98
CA PRO A 35 -17.51 -3.19 -9.34
C PRO A 35 -18.27 -2.23 -10.26
N CYS A 36 -19.60 -2.37 -10.32
CA CYS A 36 -20.41 -1.44 -11.09
C CYS A 36 -20.55 -0.12 -10.33
N PRO A 37 -20.24 1.04 -10.95
CA PRO A 37 -20.46 2.34 -10.31
C PRO A 37 -21.94 2.60 -10.02
N CYS A 38 -22.85 2.00 -10.79
CA CYS A 38 -24.29 2.25 -10.67
C CYS A 38 -24.98 1.34 -9.62
N CYS A 39 -24.59 0.06 -9.53
CA CYS A 39 -25.29 -0.92 -8.68
C CYS A 39 -24.37 -1.74 -7.77
N GLY A 40 -23.07 -1.42 -7.71
CA GLY A 40 -22.07 -2.13 -6.90
C GLY A 40 -21.68 -3.51 -7.43
N GLY A 41 -21.29 -4.42 -6.53
CA GLY A 41 -20.74 -5.74 -6.88
C GLY A 41 -19.22 -5.81 -6.81
N LYS A 42 -18.62 -6.89 -7.31
CA LYS A 42 -17.16 -7.12 -7.28
C LYS A 42 -16.52 -7.03 -8.69
N ASP A 43 -17.15 -7.64 -9.70
CA ASP A 43 -16.55 -7.89 -11.02
C ASP A 43 -17.57 -7.87 -12.18
N ARG A 44 -18.75 -7.31 -11.95
CA ARG A 44 -19.88 -7.41 -12.90
C ARG A 44 -19.88 -6.35 -14.00
N PHE A 45 -19.08 -5.30 -13.86
CA PHE A 45 -19.03 -4.17 -14.78
C PHE A 45 -17.77 -4.22 -15.64
N ARG A 46 -17.92 -3.94 -16.93
CA ARG A 46 -16.83 -3.75 -17.88
C ARG A 46 -17.15 -2.59 -18.81
N MET A 47 -16.13 -1.78 -19.12
CA MET A 47 -16.21 -0.74 -20.13
C MET A 47 -15.56 -1.26 -21.41
N ASP A 48 -16.34 -1.43 -22.47
CA ASP A 48 -15.86 -1.91 -23.77
C ASP A 48 -15.55 -0.75 -24.73
N ASP A 49 -16.04 0.46 -24.45
CA ASP A 49 -15.75 1.71 -25.17
C ASP A 49 -15.82 1.57 -26.71
N LEU A 50 -16.83 0.85 -27.18
CA LEU A 50 -17.06 0.59 -28.59
C LEU A 50 -17.25 1.93 -29.32
N GLU A 51 -16.47 2.12 -30.38
CA GLU A 51 -16.47 3.34 -31.21
C GLU A 51 -16.16 4.62 -30.40
N GLY A 52 -15.50 4.47 -29.24
CA GLY A 52 -15.18 5.58 -28.35
C GLY A 52 -16.40 6.20 -27.68
N ARG A 53 -17.56 5.52 -27.65
CA ARG A 53 -18.82 6.06 -27.12
C ARG A 53 -18.98 5.90 -25.61
N GLY A 54 -17.96 5.38 -24.93
CA GLY A 54 -17.99 5.15 -23.49
C GLY A 54 -18.89 3.99 -23.10
N THR A 55 -19.14 3.07 -24.04
CA THR A 55 -20.06 1.96 -23.81
C THR A 55 -19.55 1.03 -22.72
N TRP A 56 -20.51 0.43 -22.03
CA TRP A 56 -20.24 -0.44 -20.91
C TRP A 56 -21.34 -1.49 -20.78
N PHE A 57 -21.01 -2.54 -20.04
CA PHE A 57 -21.92 -3.60 -19.70
C PHE A 57 -21.78 -3.98 -18.23
N CYS A 58 -22.92 -4.15 -17.57
CA CYS A 58 -23.04 -4.76 -16.25
C CYS A 58 -23.93 -6.00 -16.31
N ASN A 59 -23.45 -7.12 -15.78
CA ASN A 59 -24.20 -8.37 -15.73
C ASN A 59 -25.51 -8.31 -14.90
N GLN A 60 -25.79 -7.19 -14.21
CA GLN A 60 -26.98 -7.05 -13.35
C GLN A 60 -27.86 -5.85 -13.70
N CYS A 61 -27.27 -4.67 -13.94
CA CYS A 61 -28.05 -3.45 -14.18
C CYS A 61 -28.12 -3.03 -15.66
N GLY A 62 -27.65 -3.90 -16.56
CA GLY A 62 -27.76 -3.74 -18.01
C GLY A 62 -26.53 -3.11 -18.64
N ALA A 63 -26.72 -2.50 -19.81
CA ALA A 63 -25.68 -1.86 -20.60
C ALA A 63 -26.12 -0.43 -20.99
N GLY A 64 -25.17 0.40 -21.41
CA GLY A 64 -25.43 1.78 -21.82
C GLY A 64 -24.23 2.44 -22.49
N ASP A 65 -24.36 3.73 -22.76
CA ASP A 65 -23.29 4.58 -23.30
C ASP A 65 -22.64 5.44 -22.21
N GLY A 66 -21.71 6.31 -22.58
CA GLY A 66 -20.94 7.10 -21.61
C GLY A 66 -21.74 8.05 -20.71
N LEU A 67 -22.94 8.48 -21.10
CA LEU A 67 -23.79 9.34 -20.25
C LEU A 67 -24.58 8.53 -19.21
N ASP A 68 -24.86 7.24 -19.49
CA ASP A 68 -25.61 6.38 -18.59
C ASP A 68 -24.97 6.24 -17.19
N PRO A 69 -23.66 5.98 -17.04
CA PRO A 69 -23.01 5.89 -15.74
C PRO A 69 -23.05 7.23 -14.99
N VAL A 70 -22.92 8.35 -15.69
CA VAL A 70 -23.00 9.69 -15.08
C VAL A 70 -24.39 9.92 -14.47
N SER A 71 -25.43 9.71 -15.28
CA SER A 71 -26.82 9.85 -14.85
C SER A 71 -27.15 8.94 -13.66
N ARG A 72 -26.75 7.66 -13.74
CA ARG A 72 -27.07 6.67 -12.69
C ARG A 72 -26.25 6.85 -11.42
N PHE A 73 -24.98 7.26 -11.52
CA PHE A 73 -24.12 7.47 -10.37
C PHE A 73 -24.54 8.69 -9.54
N PHE A 74 -24.93 9.79 -10.21
CA PHE A 74 -25.41 11.00 -9.54
C PHE A 74 -26.93 11.02 -9.30
N GLY A 75 -27.67 10.00 -9.76
CA GLY A 75 -29.12 9.91 -9.58
C GLY A 75 -29.90 11.03 -10.29
N CYS A 76 -29.42 11.51 -11.43
CA CYS A 76 -29.97 12.66 -12.15
C CYS A 76 -30.45 12.29 -13.57
N ALA A 77 -31.29 13.13 -14.18
CA ALA A 77 -31.75 12.92 -15.56
C ALA A 77 -30.60 13.07 -16.59
N LEU A 78 -30.70 12.39 -17.74
CA LEU A 78 -29.67 12.43 -18.80
C LEU A 78 -29.32 13.86 -19.27
N VAL A 79 -30.27 14.79 -19.25
CA VAL A 79 -30.01 16.19 -19.62
C VAL A 79 -29.11 16.88 -18.58
N ALA A 80 -29.31 16.59 -17.29
CA ALA A 80 -28.45 17.11 -16.22
C ALA A 80 -27.05 16.48 -16.27
N ALA A 81 -26.97 15.17 -16.55
CA ALA A 81 -25.70 14.47 -16.77
C ALA A 81 -24.94 15.04 -17.98
N ALA A 82 -25.63 15.36 -19.08
CA ALA A 82 -25.03 16.03 -20.24
C ALA A 82 -24.50 17.43 -19.88
N GLY A 83 -25.20 18.17 -19.00
CA GLY A 83 -24.70 19.44 -18.46
C GLY A 83 -23.39 19.29 -17.69
N MET A 84 -23.25 18.24 -16.86
CA MET A 84 -22.01 17.95 -16.13
C MET A 84 -20.83 17.63 -17.06
N VAL A 85 -21.09 17.05 -18.23
CA VAL A 85 -20.07 16.70 -19.23
C VAL A 85 -19.78 17.86 -20.18
N GLN A 86 -20.72 18.81 -20.37
CA GLN A 86 -20.60 19.87 -21.35
C GLN A 86 -19.38 20.77 -21.15
N ASP A 87 -19.04 21.06 -19.90
CA ASP A 87 -17.96 21.97 -19.50
C ASP A 87 -16.58 21.30 -19.44
N MET A 88 -16.49 20.01 -19.80
CA MET A 88 -15.24 19.26 -19.84
C MET A 88 -14.67 19.31 -21.27
N ASP A 89 -13.66 20.15 -21.50
CA ASP A 89 -13.07 20.37 -22.82
C ASP A 89 -12.55 19.05 -23.48
N PRO A 90 -13.05 18.69 -24.69
CA PRO A 90 -12.48 17.60 -25.47
C PRO A 90 -11.23 18.12 -26.21
N VAL A 91 -10.05 17.84 -25.68
CA VAL A 91 -8.79 18.07 -26.40
C VAL A 91 -8.64 17.01 -27.50
N PRO A 92 -8.44 17.37 -28.78
CA PRO A 92 -8.31 16.39 -29.86
C PRO A 92 -7.06 15.50 -29.68
N LEU A 93 -7.25 14.19 -29.84
CA LEU A 93 -6.19 13.20 -29.84
C LEU A 93 -5.34 13.33 -31.11
N VAL A 94 -4.23 14.05 -31.01
CA VAL A 94 -3.06 13.77 -31.87
C VAL A 94 -2.61 12.35 -31.51
N PRO A 95 -2.31 11.45 -32.48
CA PRO A 95 -1.74 10.16 -32.16
C PRO A 95 -0.49 10.39 -31.31
N PRO A 96 -0.37 9.81 -30.11
CA PRO A 96 0.72 10.16 -29.23
C PRO A 96 2.01 9.67 -29.87
N ALA A 97 2.82 10.63 -30.36
CA ALA A 97 4.25 10.52 -30.28
C ALA A 97 4.58 10.43 -28.79
N ARG A 98 4.49 9.20 -28.24
CA ARG A 98 4.70 8.78 -26.84
C ARG A 98 5.07 9.95 -25.93
N GLU A 99 4.09 10.80 -25.63
CA GLU A 99 4.30 11.89 -24.69
C GLU A 99 4.32 11.22 -23.33
N LYS A 100 5.52 11.09 -22.78
CA LYS A 100 5.71 10.80 -21.37
C LYS A 100 4.88 11.84 -20.64
N SER A 101 3.70 11.44 -20.17
CA SER A 101 3.10 12.04 -18.98
C SER A 101 4.26 12.39 -18.07
N GLN A 102 4.39 13.66 -17.69
CA GLN A 102 5.32 14.06 -16.65
C GLN A 102 4.82 13.40 -15.36
N VAL A 103 5.09 12.09 -15.24
CA VAL A 103 5.03 11.32 -14.02
C VAL A 103 5.99 12.05 -13.11
N LEU A 104 5.49 12.86 -12.20
CA LEU A 104 6.21 13.10 -10.95
C LEU A 104 6.63 11.71 -10.47
N ASN A 105 7.93 11.43 -10.53
CA ASN A 105 8.44 10.13 -10.12
C ASN A 105 7.89 9.85 -8.70
N MET A 106 7.54 8.59 -8.40
CA MET A 106 6.88 8.27 -7.13
C MET A 106 7.65 8.85 -5.93
N GLU A 107 8.98 8.88 -6.03
CA GLU A 107 9.88 9.56 -5.12
C GLU A 107 9.51 11.03 -4.85
N SER A 108 9.24 11.84 -5.89
CA SER A 108 8.80 13.24 -5.75
C SER A 108 7.44 13.34 -5.08
N ARG A 109 6.52 12.41 -5.37
CA ARG A 109 5.19 12.35 -4.72
C ARG A 109 5.33 12.05 -3.23
N ILE A 110 6.21 11.11 -2.87
CA ILE A 110 6.53 10.80 -1.47
C ILE A 110 7.23 11.97 -0.80
N LYS A 111 8.20 12.61 -1.47
CA LYS A 111 8.89 13.79 -0.93
C LYS A 111 7.91 14.93 -0.62
N THR A 112 6.98 15.20 -1.53
CA THR A 112 5.92 16.20 -1.31
C THR A 112 4.97 15.80 -0.19
N LEU A 113 4.54 14.53 -0.14
CA LEU A 113 3.71 14.01 0.95
C LEU A 113 4.38 14.23 2.31
N LEU A 114 5.64 13.80 2.45
CA LEU A 114 6.39 13.88 3.71
C LEU A 114 6.69 15.32 4.14
N ARG A 115 6.79 16.27 3.21
CA ARG A 115 6.91 17.71 3.55
C ARG A 115 5.67 18.27 4.24
N HIS A 116 4.49 17.68 3.98
CA HIS A 116 3.23 18.09 4.59
C HIS A 116 2.82 17.21 5.78
N CYS A 117 3.58 16.15 6.05
CA CYS A 117 3.48 15.39 7.27
C CYS A 117 4.17 16.12 8.43
N GLU A 118 3.76 15.79 9.64
CA GLU A 118 4.45 16.18 10.87
C GLU A 118 5.15 14.97 11.52
N SER A 119 6.04 15.26 12.47
CA SER A 119 6.69 14.22 13.30
C SER A 119 5.92 14.12 14.62
N GLY A 120 5.45 12.92 14.98
CA GLY A 120 4.69 12.71 16.21
C GLY A 120 4.47 11.24 16.55
N GLU A 121 3.83 10.97 17.68
CA GLU A 121 3.47 9.60 18.09
C GLU A 121 2.16 9.18 17.41
N ALA A 122 2.20 8.12 16.60
CA ALA A 122 1.01 7.62 15.91
C ALA A 122 0.04 6.95 16.89
N PRO A 123 -1.27 7.32 16.94
CA PRO A 123 -2.26 6.65 17.77
C PRO A 123 -2.32 5.12 17.61
N TYR A 124 -2.17 4.63 16.37
CA TYR A 124 -2.10 3.20 16.07
C TYR A 124 -0.94 2.48 16.79
N LEU A 125 0.21 3.16 16.94
CA LEU A 125 1.39 2.61 17.57
C LEU A 125 1.35 2.79 19.10
N THR A 126 0.86 3.93 19.59
CA THR A 126 0.77 4.20 21.03
C THR A 126 -0.23 3.28 21.74
N THR A 127 -1.33 2.91 21.07
CA THR A 127 -2.26 1.87 21.57
C THR A 127 -1.60 0.50 21.72
N ARG A 128 -0.49 0.26 21.00
CA ARG A 128 0.37 -0.92 21.12
C ARG A 128 1.61 -0.64 21.99
N GLY A 129 1.63 0.43 22.76
CA GLY A 129 2.76 0.76 23.65
C GLY A 129 4.00 1.32 22.94
N TRP A 130 3.95 1.54 21.63
CA TRP A 130 5.06 2.12 20.87
C TRP A 130 4.98 3.65 20.87
N ARG A 131 5.85 4.29 21.64
CA ARG A 131 6.01 5.75 21.70
C ARG A 131 7.26 6.19 20.97
N ARG A 132 7.16 6.24 19.64
CA ARG A 132 8.24 6.67 18.76
C ARG A 132 7.71 7.69 17.76
N ALA A 133 8.48 8.75 17.55
CA ALA A 133 8.17 9.74 16.54
C ALA A 133 8.14 9.09 15.14
N GLN A 134 7.06 9.32 14.42
CA GLN A 134 6.81 8.83 13.06
C GLN A 134 6.21 9.94 12.21
N TRP A 135 6.14 9.72 10.90
CA TRP A 135 5.46 10.61 9.98
C TRP A 135 3.94 10.47 10.14
N LEU A 136 3.28 11.57 10.49
CA LEU A 136 1.82 11.63 10.61
C LEU A 136 1.26 12.57 9.55
N LEU A 137 0.13 12.19 8.96
CA LEU A 137 -0.64 13.15 8.18
C LEU A 137 -1.12 14.29 9.09
N THR A 138 -1.13 15.48 8.52
CA THR A 138 -1.84 16.67 9.00
C THR A 138 -3.14 16.85 8.22
N GLU A 139 -4.03 17.74 8.68
CA GLU A 139 -5.24 18.13 7.94
C GLU A 139 -4.96 18.56 6.48
N ARG A 140 -3.83 19.24 6.26
CA ARG A 140 -3.40 19.72 4.93
C ARG A 140 -2.94 18.60 4.00
N SER A 141 -2.60 17.45 4.56
CA SER A 141 -2.18 16.26 3.84
C SER A 141 -3.23 15.14 3.87
N SER A 142 -4.44 15.44 4.37
CA SER A 142 -5.53 14.46 4.48
C SER A 142 -5.99 13.98 3.12
N ARG A 143 -6.38 12.71 3.02
CA ARG A 143 -6.72 12.06 1.74
C ARG A 143 -7.79 10.99 1.92
N THR A 144 -8.55 10.73 0.86
CA THR A 144 -9.49 9.60 0.82
C THR A 144 -8.98 8.52 -0.13
N ILE A 145 -8.90 7.28 0.35
CA ILE A 145 -8.46 6.11 -0.42
C ILE A 145 -9.53 5.03 -0.27
N CYS A 146 -10.09 4.56 -1.39
CA CYS A 146 -11.16 3.56 -1.41
C CYS A 146 -12.34 3.90 -0.47
N GLY A 147 -12.74 5.18 -0.43
CA GLY A 147 -13.83 5.67 0.43
C GLY A 147 -13.49 5.80 1.92
N VAL A 148 -12.25 5.51 2.33
CA VAL A 148 -11.77 5.71 3.70
C VAL A 148 -10.98 7.02 3.77
N HIS A 149 -11.38 7.90 4.69
CA HIS A 149 -10.67 9.16 4.95
C HIS A 149 -9.48 8.93 5.89
N PHE A 150 -8.32 9.44 5.51
CA PHE A 150 -7.07 9.45 6.26
C PHE A 150 -6.74 10.90 6.60
N GLY A 151 -7.10 11.32 7.81
CA GLY A 151 -6.88 12.67 8.34
C GLY A 151 -5.68 12.74 9.29
N ALA A 152 -5.66 13.78 10.12
CA ALA A 152 -4.61 14.01 11.11
C ALA A 152 -4.36 12.77 11.99
N GLY A 153 -3.09 12.51 12.31
CA GLY A 153 -2.68 11.38 13.15
C GLY A 153 -2.63 10.02 12.41
N THR A 154 -2.98 9.96 11.13
CA THR A 154 -2.71 8.78 10.30
C THR A 154 -1.19 8.57 10.18
N LEU A 155 -0.73 7.35 10.50
CA LEU A 155 0.67 6.97 10.31
C LEU A 155 0.99 6.81 8.81
N VAL A 156 2.08 7.42 8.38
CA VAL A 156 2.64 7.28 7.04
C VAL A 156 3.94 6.49 7.12
N LEU A 157 3.99 5.37 6.40
CA LEU A 157 5.16 4.51 6.27
C LEU A 157 5.70 4.62 4.84
N PRO A 158 6.79 5.37 4.59
CA PRO A 158 7.44 5.39 3.29
C PRO A 158 7.95 4.00 2.92
N ILE A 159 7.67 3.57 1.70
CA ILE A 159 8.10 2.27 1.18
C ILE A 159 9.21 2.55 0.17
N ARG A 160 10.37 1.92 0.38
CA ARG A 160 11.53 2.10 -0.50
C ARG A 160 11.21 1.62 -1.92
N ASN A 161 11.76 2.32 -2.91
CA ASN A 161 11.65 2.03 -4.35
C ASN A 161 10.22 2.16 -4.92
N THR A 162 9.27 2.66 -4.13
CA THR A 162 7.87 2.78 -4.54
C THR A 162 7.20 3.96 -3.81
N GLY A 163 5.99 3.77 -3.28
CA GLY A 163 5.21 4.80 -2.57
C GLY A 163 5.20 4.68 -1.05
N ALA A 164 4.02 4.61 -0.45
CA ALA A 164 3.84 4.63 1.01
C ALA A 164 2.65 3.76 1.45
N GLN A 165 2.68 3.29 2.70
CA GLN A 165 1.53 2.71 3.38
C GLN A 165 0.98 3.68 4.42
N PHE A 166 -0.33 3.84 4.45
CA PHE A 166 -1.06 4.58 5.48
C PHE A 166 -1.66 3.61 6.47
N ILE A 167 -1.55 3.93 7.76
CA ILE A 167 -2.22 3.20 8.84
C ILE A 167 -3.09 4.19 9.61
N HIS A 168 -4.40 4.05 9.42
CA HIS A 168 -5.41 4.83 10.14
C HIS A 168 -5.33 4.54 11.65
N PRO A 169 -5.65 5.48 12.55
CA PRO A 169 -5.69 5.24 14.00
C PRO A 169 -6.47 3.97 14.40
N GLY A 170 -7.58 3.71 13.72
CA GLY A 170 -8.39 2.48 13.87
C GLY A 170 -7.81 1.21 13.24
N GLY A 171 -6.53 1.20 12.84
CA GLY A 171 -5.81 0.02 12.35
C GLY A 171 -5.99 -0.35 10.88
N LYS A 172 -6.89 0.32 10.14
CA LYS A 172 -7.06 0.10 8.69
C LYS A 172 -5.80 0.56 7.93
N LYS A 173 -5.26 -0.33 7.09
CA LYS A 173 -4.01 -0.10 6.34
C LYS A 173 -4.28 0.00 4.84
N TYR A 174 -3.75 1.02 4.17
CA TYR A 174 -3.93 1.22 2.73
C TYR A 174 -2.63 1.69 2.09
N LEU A 175 -2.40 1.28 0.84
CA LEU A 175 -1.28 1.80 0.07
C LEU A 175 -1.67 3.13 -0.59
N LEU A 176 -0.70 4.03 -0.68
CA LEU A 176 -0.82 5.21 -1.53
C LEU A 176 -1.07 4.77 -2.98
N PRO A 177 -2.08 5.31 -3.70
CA PRO A 177 -2.36 4.90 -5.07
C PRO A 177 -1.14 5.00 -5.99
N GLY A 178 -0.86 3.91 -6.70
CA GLY A 178 0.33 3.72 -7.54
C GLY A 178 1.53 3.09 -6.83
N SER A 179 1.46 2.83 -5.52
CA SER A 179 2.47 2.04 -4.82
C SER A 179 2.36 0.56 -5.23
N HIS A 180 3.49 -0.14 -5.21
CA HIS A 180 3.59 -1.59 -5.40
C HIS A 180 4.48 -2.17 -4.31
N LEU A 181 4.23 -3.42 -3.90
CA LEU A 181 4.97 -4.02 -2.79
C LEU A 181 6.09 -4.94 -3.23
N LYS A 182 6.01 -5.57 -4.41
CA LYS A 182 7.00 -6.56 -4.85
C LYS A 182 8.42 -6.00 -4.73
N ASP A 183 9.28 -6.72 -3.99
CA ASP A 183 10.69 -6.38 -3.72
C ASP A 183 10.91 -5.05 -2.96
N CYS A 184 9.83 -4.43 -2.48
CA CYS A 184 9.82 -3.15 -1.77
C CYS A 184 9.55 -3.36 -0.28
N PHE A 185 10.09 -2.48 0.57
CA PHE A 185 10.01 -2.63 2.02
C PHE A 185 9.97 -1.28 2.74
N CYS A 186 9.47 -1.29 3.97
CA CYS A 186 9.54 -0.15 4.88
C CYS A 186 10.65 -0.39 5.91
N PRO A 187 11.71 0.40 5.94
CA PRO A 187 12.72 0.28 6.99
C PRO A 187 12.16 0.73 8.33
N VAL A 188 12.59 0.08 9.41
CA VAL A 188 12.38 0.61 10.76
C VAL A 188 13.43 1.66 11.01
N HIS A 189 12.98 2.91 11.15
CA HIS A 189 13.87 4.00 11.52
C HIS A 189 14.43 3.73 12.91
N GLN A 190 15.75 3.65 13.06
CA GLN A 190 16.38 3.81 14.37
C GLN A 190 16.20 5.28 14.74
N ALA A 191 15.63 5.56 15.92
CA ALA A 191 15.31 6.94 16.30
C ALA A 191 16.62 7.74 16.38
N SER A 192 16.80 8.69 15.45
CA SER A 192 17.95 9.58 15.43
C SER A 192 17.79 10.72 16.44
N ARG A 193 18.94 11.28 16.85
CA ARG A 193 19.11 12.41 17.79
C ARG A 193 18.37 13.70 17.39
N ASN A 194 17.78 13.78 16.20
CA ASN A 194 17.11 14.96 15.65
C ASN A 194 15.56 14.89 15.66
N GLY A 195 14.96 13.85 16.25
CA GLY A 195 13.51 13.75 16.43
C GLY A 195 12.70 13.53 15.14
N ARG A 196 13.36 13.18 14.03
CA ARG A 196 12.71 12.76 12.78
C ARG A 196 13.14 11.35 12.38
N PRO A 197 12.27 10.57 11.72
CA PRO A 197 12.68 9.30 11.14
C PRO A 197 13.66 9.53 9.98
N GLU A 198 14.93 9.15 10.15
CA GLU A 198 15.98 9.26 9.12
C GLU A 198 15.77 8.25 7.99
N PRO A 199 15.88 8.63 6.70
CA PRO A 199 15.83 7.68 5.61
C PRO A 199 16.82 6.54 5.83
N TRP A 200 16.40 5.29 5.61
CA TRP A 200 17.33 4.16 5.60
C TRP A 200 18.38 4.38 4.53
N ALA A 201 19.61 4.64 4.97
CA ALA A 201 20.79 4.59 4.13
C ALA A 201 21.22 3.12 4.04
N PRO A 202 21.06 2.44 2.90
CA PRO A 202 22.04 1.44 2.55
C PRO A 202 23.27 2.25 2.19
N ASP A 203 24.18 2.34 3.15
CA ASP A 203 25.55 2.72 2.86
C ASP A 203 26.02 1.87 1.65
N ASN A 204 26.97 2.38 0.87
CA ASN A 204 27.65 1.63 -0.20
C ASN A 204 28.40 0.38 0.33
N LYS A 205 28.16 -0.02 1.59
CA LYS A 205 28.74 -1.14 2.29
C LYS A 205 27.64 -2.16 2.65
N PRO A 206 27.83 -3.45 2.36
CA PRO A 206 26.90 -4.49 2.80
C PRO A 206 26.80 -4.52 4.34
N PRO A 207 25.59 -4.56 4.92
CA PRO A 207 25.43 -4.80 6.36
C PRO A 207 25.82 -6.25 6.69
N GLU A 208 26.23 -6.47 7.94
CA GLU A 208 26.52 -7.82 8.45
C GLU A 208 25.29 -8.73 8.36
N GLY A 209 24.12 -8.21 8.74
CA GLY A 209 22.86 -8.90 8.58
C GLY A 209 21.66 -7.96 8.51
N ILE A 210 20.51 -8.51 8.11
CA ILE A 210 19.23 -7.82 7.99
C ILE A 210 18.14 -8.72 8.53
N ILE A 211 17.22 -8.13 9.28
CA ILE A 211 16.02 -8.79 9.75
C ILE A 211 14.83 -8.29 8.94
N ILE A 212 14.07 -9.23 8.39
CA ILE A 212 12.89 -8.96 7.58
C ILE A 212 11.66 -9.48 8.32
N THR A 213 10.67 -8.62 8.53
CA THR A 213 9.39 -8.96 9.16
C THR A 213 8.24 -8.82 8.17
N GLU A 214 7.08 -9.38 8.50
CA GLU A 214 5.85 -9.12 7.75
C GLU A 214 5.31 -7.71 8.03
N GLY A 215 5.02 -7.40 9.29
CA GLY A 215 4.40 -6.15 9.71
C GLY A 215 5.36 -5.13 10.30
N TYR A 216 5.00 -3.84 10.24
CA TYR A 216 5.80 -2.76 10.83
C TYR A 216 5.81 -2.77 12.37
N ALA A 217 4.73 -3.18 13.03
CA ALA A 217 4.71 -3.32 14.51
C ALA A 217 5.65 -4.45 14.98
N THR A 218 5.59 -5.62 14.32
CA THR A 218 6.56 -6.71 14.47
C THR A 218 7.99 -6.22 14.25
N ALA A 219 8.21 -5.39 13.23
CA ALA A 219 9.51 -4.80 12.94
C ALA A 219 10.01 -3.88 14.08
N LEU A 220 9.14 -3.08 14.69
CA LEU A 220 9.47 -2.26 15.86
C LEU A 220 9.90 -3.13 17.04
N ALA A 221 9.12 -4.17 17.35
CA ALA A 221 9.44 -5.13 18.40
C ALA A 221 10.81 -5.76 18.19
N VAL A 222 11.04 -6.34 17.00
CA VAL A 222 12.30 -7.02 16.69
C VAL A 222 13.49 -6.06 16.63
N SER A 223 13.27 -4.78 16.28
CA SER A 223 14.34 -3.76 16.34
C SER A 223 14.85 -3.49 17.75
N CYS A 224 14.09 -3.85 18.78
CA CYS A 224 14.55 -3.84 20.17
C CYS A 224 15.36 -5.10 20.50
N LEU A 225 15.19 -6.21 19.80
CA LEU A 225 15.72 -7.53 20.17
C LEU A 225 17.09 -7.86 19.57
N HIS A 226 17.49 -7.17 18.50
CA HIS A 226 18.74 -7.43 17.80
C HIS A 226 19.31 -6.15 17.18
N HIS A 227 20.62 -6.10 16.96
CA HIS A 227 21.32 -4.91 16.49
C HIS A 227 21.32 -4.74 14.96
N PHE A 228 21.03 -5.81 14.20
CA PHE A 228 20.90 -5.73 12.74
C PHE A 228 19.76 -4.79 12.31
N PRO A 229 19.92 -4.07 11.18
CA PRO A 229 18.83 -3.33 10.56
C PRO A 229 17.58 -4.18 10.35
N VAL A 230 16.42 -3.62 10.69
CA VAL A 230 15.11 -4.28 10.57
C VAL A 230 14.26 -3.59 9.51
N VAL A 231 13.60 -4.38 8.67
CA VAL A 231 12.69 -3.90 7.62
C VAL A 231 11.40 -4.70 7.61
N ALA A 232 10.29 -4.06 7.26
CA ALA A 232 8.98 -4.69 7.10
C ALA A 232 8.65 -4.87 5.61
N ALA A 233 8.26 -6.08 5.23
CA ALA A 233 7.78 -6.41 3.88
C ALA A 233 6.33 -5.96 3.64
N LEU A 234 5.60 -5.60 4.69
CA LEU A 234 4.21 -5.10 4.72
C LEU A 234 3.13 -6.10 4.25
N SER A 235 3.51 -7.32 3.90
CA SER A 235 2.62 -8.43 3.55
C SER A 235 3.38 -9.77 3.54
N ALA A 236 2.74 -10.83 4.03
CA ALA A 236 3.25 -12.21 3.97
C ALA A 236 3.73 -12.62 2.57
N HIS A 237 2.96 -12.26 1.55
CA HIS A 237 3.26 -12.59 0.14
C HIS A 237 4.49 -11.86 -0.39
N ASN A 238 4.86 -10.74 0.24
CA ASN A 238 6.00 -9.94 -0.17
C ASN A 238 7.29 -10.29 0.59
N LEU A 239 7.19 -11.00 1.71
CA LEU A 239 8.32 -11.37 2.56
C LEU A 239 9.44 -12.06 1.77
N LYS A 240 9.06 -13.06 0.96
CA LYS A 240 9.99 -13.80 0.09
C LYS A 240 10.63 -12.92 -0.98
N ASN A 241 9.87 -12.02 -1.60
CA ASN A 241 10.36 -11.12 -2.64
C ASN A 241 11.44 -10.18 -2.07
N VAL A 242 11.16 -9.57 -0.92
CA VAL A 242 12.11 -8.71 -0.20
C VAL A 242 13.37 -9.48 0.19
N ALA A 243 13.24 -10.71 0.69
CA ALA A 243 14.38 -11.55 1.03
C ALA A 243 15.26 -11.87 -0.19
N ILE A 244 14.65 -12.23 -1.33
CA ILE A 244 15.36 -12.49 -2.59
C ILE A 244 16.10 -11.23 -3.05
N ALA A 245 15.45 -10.06 -2.98
CA ALA A 245 16.05 -8.78 -3.36
C ALA A 245 17.30 -8.47 -2.52
N PHE A 246 17.24 -8.66 -1.19
CA PHE A 246 18.41 -8.48 -0.34
C PHE A 246 19.51 -9.50 -0.59
N ARG A 247 19.18 -10.78 -0.81
CA ARG A 247 20.18 -11.80 -1.15
C ARG A 247 20.88 -11.49 -2.48
N ALA A 248 20.14 -11.00 -3.47
CA ALA A 248 20.70 -10.60 -4.76
C ALA A 248 21.61 -9.37 -4.61
N GLN A 249 21.22 -8.40 -3.79
CA GLN A 249 22.00 -7.18 -3.54
C GLN A 249 23.25 -7.45 -2.69
N TRP A 250 23.14 -8.30 -1.67
CA TRP A 250 24.20 -8.62 -0.71
C TRP A 250 24.29 -10.14 -0.48
N PRO A 251 25.02 -10.87 -1.35
CA PRO A 251 25.11 -12.33 -1.31
C PRO A 251 25.62 -12.93 -0.01
N GLU A 252 26.45 -12.22 0.73
CA GLU A 252 27.06 -12.69 2.00
C GLU A 252 26.34 -12.19 3.26
N CYS A 253 25.30 -11.36 3.12
CA CYS A 253 24.58 -10.79 4.26
C CYS A 253 23.79 -11.88 5.01
N HIS A 254 23.81 -11.84 6.34
CA HIS A 254 22.96 -12.72 7.15
C HIS A 254 21.50 -12.27 7.06
N LEU A 255 20.59 -13.15 6.66
CA LEU A 255 19.16 -12.83 6.54
C LEU A 255 18.37 -13.59 7.59
N ILE A 256 17.67 -12.84 8.45
CA ILE A 256 16.80 -13.36 9.50
C ILE A 256 15.35 -13.02 9.13
N LEU A 257 14.51 -14.04 8.98
CA LEU A 257 13.09 -13.92 8.66
C LEU A 257 12.32 -14.03 9.98
N ALA A 258 11.94 -12.89 10.55
CA ALA A 258 11.12 -12.84 11.76
C ALA A 258 9.64 -12.86 11.36
N GLY A 259 9.10 -14.07 11.30
CA GLY A 259 7.72 -14.33 10.89
C GLY A 259 6.72 -14.26 12.03
N ASP A 260 5.45 -14.19 11.65
CA ASP A 260 4.33 -14.32 12.57
C ASP A 260 4.03 -15.81 12.81
N ASN A 261 3.62 -16.15 14.04
CA ASN A 261 3.23 -17.49 14.45
C ASN A 261 1.70 -17.59 14.55
N ASP A 262 1.04 -17.72 13.40
CA ASP A 262 -0.43 -17.77 13.24
C ASP A 262 -1.03 -19.11 13.74
N CYS A 263 -0.68 -19.55 14.95
CA CYS A 263 -1.11 -20.81 15.54
C CYS A 263 -2.63 -20.93 15.72
N SER A 264 -3.35 -19.81 15.80
CA SER A 264 -4.81 -19.76 15.93
C SER A 264 -5.54 -19.94 14.60
N GLN A 265 -4.84 -19.93 13.47
CA GLN A 265 -5.41 -20.17 12.14
C GLN A 265 -5.26 -21.64 11.74
N GLU A 266 -6.19 -22.16 10.93
CA GLU A 266 -6.10 -23.54 10.38
C GLU A 266 -4.79 -23.79 9.62
N LYS A 267 -4.22 -22.72 9.03
CA LYS A 267 -2.93 -22.74 8.35
C LYS A 267 -2.06 -21.60 8.88
N ASN A 268 -0.94 -21.97 9.50
CA ASN A 268 0.05 -21.02 10.02
C ASN A 268 0.81 -20.35 8.86
N THR A 269 0.16 -19.39 8.21
CA THR A 269 0.61 -18.81 6.94
C THR A 269 1.84 -17.95 7.12
N GLY A 270 1.96 -17.21 8.24
CA GLY A 270 3.16 -16.46 8.61
C GLY A 270 4.40 -17.35 8.72
N SER A 271 4.31 -18.44 9.50
CA SER A 271 5.42 -19.39 9.67
C SER A 271 5.83 -20.07 8.36
N LEU A 272 4.84 -20.52 7.57
CA LEU A 272 5.09 -21.17 6.28
C LEU A 272 5.77 -20.21 5.29
N ASN A 273 5.32 -18.96 5.22
CA ASN A 273 5.92 -17.97 4.31
C ASN A 273 7.33 -17.56 4.76
N ALA A 274 7.57 -17.39 6.06
CA ALA A 274 8.90 -17.10 6.59
C ALA A 274 9.88 -18.24 6.33
N THR A 275 9.44 -19.48 6.52
CA THR A 275 10.24 -20.69 6.25
C THR A 275 10.57 -20.81 4.77
N ALA A 276 9.56 -20.71 3.89
CA ALA A 276 9.77 -20.76 2.44
C ALA A 276 10.66 -19.62 1.92
N ALA A 277 10.62 -18.44 2.55
CA ALA A 277 11.51 -17.33 2.23
C ALA A 277 12.95 -17.64 2.66
N ALA A 278 13.14 -18.08 3.91
CA ALA A 278 14.45 -18.39 4.49
C ALA A 278 15.17 -19.50 3.71
N GLU A 279 14.47 -20.57 3.32
CA GLU A 279 15.03 -21.66 2.52
C GLU A 279 15.61 -21.15 1.19
N VAL A 280 14.86 -20.31 0.48
CA VAL A 280 15.27 -19.77 -0.83
C VAL A 280 16.51 -18.88 -0.73
N VAL A 281 16.64 -18.14 0.36
CA VAL A 281 17.74 -17.19 0.55
C VAL A 281 18.85 -17.71 1.45
N LYS A 282 18.79 -18.97 1.89
CA LYS A 282 19.70 -19.55 2.90
C LYS A 282 19.79 -18.67 4.16
N GLY A 283 18.65 -18.17 4.61
CA GLY A 283 18.49 -17.41 5.85
C GLY A 283 18.08 -18.29 7.03
N CYS A 284 17.81 -17.69 8.18
CA CYS A 284 17.18 -18.36 9.32
C CYS A 284 15.81 -17.77 9.62
N VAL A 285 14.96 -18.54 10.29
CA VAL A 285 13.61 -18.13 10.71
C VAL A 285 13.61 -17.98 12.22
N VAL A 286 12.90 -16.98 12.71
CA VAL A 286 12.60 -16.80 14.13
C VAL A 286 11.12 -16.50 14.29
N LEU A 287 10.47 -17.20 15.22
CA LEU A 287 9.03 -17.10 15.48
C LEU A 287 8.78 -16.87 16.98
N PRO A 288 7.69 -16.18 17.37
CA PRO A 288 7.22 -16.18 18.75
C PRO A 288 7.05 -17.61 19.26
N ALA A 289 7.65 -17.94 20.41
CA ALA A 289 7.60 -19.31 20.95
C ALA A 289 6.25 -19.68 21.58
N ASP A 290 5.46 -18.68 22.00
CA ASP A 290 4.13 -18.87 22.55
C ASP A 290 3.12 -19.02 21.41
N THR A 291 2.43 -20.17 21.37
CA THR A 291 1.43 -20.49 20.34
C THR A 291 0.09 -19.76 20.53
N THR A 292 -0.04 -18.97 21.59
CA THR A 292 -1.21 -18.12 21.83
C THR A 292 -0.99 -16.68 21.37
N LEU A 293 0.26 -16.28 21.10
CA LEU A 293 0.62 -14.93 20.65
C LEU A 293 1.04 -14.97 19.18
N SER A 294 0.34 -14.20 18.35
CA SER A 294 0.41 -14.35 16.90
C SER A 294 1.64 -13.73 16.26
N ASP A 295 2.20 -12.66 16.84
CA ASP A 295 3.35 -11.95 16.29
C ASP A 295 4.37 -11.52 17.37
N TRP A 296 5.55 -11.06 16.94
CA TRP A 296 6.57 -10.55 17.87
C TRP A 296 6.16 -9.26 18.58
N ASP A 297 5.20 -8.49 18.06
CA ASP A 297 4.67 -7.30 18.76
C ASP A 297 3.84 -7.71 19.99
N GLU A 298 2.94 -8.68 19.83
CA GLU A 298 2.18 -9.31 20.92
C GLU A 298 3.10 -9.96 21.94
N PHE A 299 4.06 -10.77 21.48
CA PHE A 299 5.03 -11.43 22.35
C PHE A 299 5.83 -10.42 23.18
N TYR A 300 6.35 -9.37 22.52
CA TYR A 300 7.10 -8.31 23.18
C TYR A 300 6.28 -7.56 24.22
N ARG A 301 5.03 -7.21 23.90
CA ARG A 301 4.14 -6.50 24.82
C ARG A 301 3.75 -7.34 26.02
N HIS A 302 3.65 -8.66 25.86
CA HIS A 302 3.28 -9.58 26.94
C HIS A 302 4.47 -9.88 27.88
N TYR A 303 5.61 -10.28 27.31
CA TYR A 303 6.76 -10.77 28.09
C TYR A 303 7.84 -9.72 28.35
N GLY A 304 7.78 -8.58 27.67
CA GLY A 304 8.79 -7.53 27.74
C GLY A 304 10.06 -7.87 26.96
N GLU A 305 10.98 -6.89 26.93
CA GLU A 305 12.20 -6.94 26.11
C GLU A 305 13.14 -8.10 26.48
N SER A 306 13.41 -8.29 27.77
CA SER A 306 14.42 -9.26 28.23
C SER A 306 14.07 -10.69 27.83
N ILE A 307 12.84 -11.12 28.08
CA ILE A 307 12.38 -12.48 27.73
C ILE A 307 12.32 -12.63 26.22
N SER A 308 11.77 -11.64 25.52
CA SER A 308 11.68 -11.64 24.06
C SER A 308 13.06 -11.76 23.40
N ARG A 309 14.08 -11.07 23.94
CA ARG A 309 15.46 -11.13 23.44
C ARG A 309 16.06 -12.52 23.65
N ILE A 310 15.84 -13.14 24.81
CA ILE A 310 16.31 -14.50 25.08
C ILE A 310 15.71 -15.49 24.08
N VAL A 311 14.38 -15.45 23.92
CA VAL A 311 13.65 -16.36 23.02
C VAL A 311 14.05 -16.15 21.56
N PHE A 312 14.25 -14.90 21.15
CA PHE A 312 14.73 -14.56 19.81
C PHE A 312 16.13 -15.12 19.55
N ASN A 313 17.09 -14.86 20.46
CA ASN A 313 18.48 -15.30 20.30
C ASN A 313 18.67 -16.82 20.37
N GLN A 314 17.87 -17.53 21.18
CA GLN A 314 17.95 -18.99 21.27
C GLN A 314 17.67 -19.69 19.94
N GLN A 315 16.87 -19.06 19.07
CA GLN A 315 16.54 -19.57 17.73
C GLN A 315 17.61 -19.25 16.69
N LEU A 316 18.57 -18.36 17.00
CA LEU A 316 19.61 -17.98 16.07
C LEU A 316 20.82 -18.95 16.12
N PRO A 317 21.49 -19.16 14.97
CA PRO A 317 22.81 -19.77 14.92
C PRO A 317 23.79 -19.08 15.89
N ALA A 318 24.74 -19.83 16.45
CA ALA A 318 25.63 -19.32 17.50
C ALA A 318 26.42 -18.06 17.09
N ASN A 319 26.75 -17.92 15.81
CA ASN A 319 27.45 -16.76 15.26
C ASN A 319 26.58 -15.51 15.05
N LEU A 320 25.26 -15.61 15.25
CA LEU A 320 24.29 -14.52 15.06
C LEU A 320 23.60 -14.09 16.37
N ARG A 321 23.98 -14.65 17.51
CA ARG A 321 23.39 -14.30 18.81
C ARG A 321 23.99 -12.97 19.30
N SER A 322 23.13 -12.08 19.80
CA SER A 322 23.50 -10.78 20.39
C SER A 322 23.30 -10.72 21.89
#